data_AF-A0A800DXS1-F1
#
_entry.id   AF-A0A800DXS1-F1
#
_cell.length_a   1.000
_cell.length_b   1.000
_cell.length_c   1.000
_cell.angle_alpha   90.00
_cell.angle_beta   90.00
_cell.angle_gamma   90.00
#
_symmetry.space_group_name_H-M   'P 1'
#
loop_
_entity.id
_entity.type
_entity.pdbx_description
1 polymer ?
#
loop_
_entity_poly.entity_id
_entity_poly.type
_entity_poly.pdbx_seq_one_letter_code
_entity_poly.pdbx_strand_id
1 'polypeptide(L)'
;MIKSKYSILIAIALFLNIAIQAQEIKTEQVKDSVINLKKAKKYILGGISIKGNDRFSEQSIKAYAGLTVGEEIKIPGDELSSAIKKLWKSDLFSNVDVYAAKIDGKTIYLEFDVKELSKLGLVTIKGLRKGQIDDLAKEIEFKKGAMLTENLVTTTKNFIQNKFKEKGFLKTKVNITTKIDTTANNTIAALINIDKGNRVKIKQISFSGNSALSDKKLRKTLKKTKQKFFGRFWRKSKYIEEDYNNGLDNLITTYQEKGYRDAQVISDSIS
;
A
#
# COMPACT_ATOMS: atom_id res chain seq x y z
N MET A 1 72.97 -38.25 -47.89
CA MET A 1 72.64 -39.65 -48.17
C MET A 1 71.20 -39.91 -47.69
N ILE A 2 70.21 -39.93 -48.62
CA ILE A 2 68.91 -40.68 -48.56
C ILE A 2 67.90 -40.21 -47.47
N LYS A 3 66.62 -39.84 -47.64
CA LYS A 3 65.52 -39.89 -48.66
C LYS A 3 64.48 -38.80 -48.23
N SER A 4 63.99 -37.92 -49.12
CA SER A 4 62.69 -37.97 -49.83
C SER A 4 61.44 -38.34 -49.01
N LYS A 5 60.46 -37.40 -48.94
CA LYS A 5 59.06 -37.60 -49.40
C LYS A 5 58.24 -36.30 -49.32
N TYR A 6 57.83 -35.80 -50.49
CA TYR A 6 56.68 -34.90 -50.66
C TYR A 6 55.38 -35.71 -50.59
N SER A 7 54.27 -35.12 -50.11
CA SER A 7 52.97 -35.04 -50.84
C SER A 7 51.73 -34.86 -49.92
N ILE A 8 50.74 -34.11 -50.43
CA ILE A 8 49.27 -34.05 -50.14
C ILE A 8 48.85 -32.82 -49.28
N LEU A 9 48.36 -31.71 -49.86
CA LEU A 9 47.04 -31.38 -50.48
C LEU A 9 45.92 -30.93 -49.50
N ILE A 10 45.53 -29.63 -49.61
CA ILE A 10 44.15 -29.07 -49.71
C ILE A 10 43.22 -29.24 -48.47
N ALA A 11 42.55 -28.25 -47.84
CA ALA A 11 41.82 -27.06 -48.34
C ALA A 11 41.20 -26.20 -47.19
N ILE A 12 40.83 -24.94 -47.52
CA ILE A 12 39.63 -24.16 -47.05
C ILE A 12 39.68 -23.58 -45.61
N ALA A 13 39.37 -22.31 -45.29
CA ALA A 13 38.88 -21.14 -46.02
C ALA A 13 39.13 -19.84 -45.22
N LEU A 14 39.19 -18.74 -45.99
CA LEU A 14 38.90 -17.32 -45.73
C LEU A 14 38.87 -16.81 -44.26
N PHE A 15 39.71 -15.80 -43.99
CA PHE A 15 39.22 -14.61 -43.28
C PHE A 15 39.65 -13.33 -44.01
N LEU A 16 38.63 -12.50 -44.25
CA LEU A 16 38.59 -11.26 -45.01
C LEU A 16 39.43 -10.13 -44.39
N ASN A 17 40.07 -9.36 -45.27
CA ASN A 17 40.31 -7.93 -45.10
C ASN A 17 38.98 -7.17 -44.98
N ILE A 18 38.92 -6.15 -44.12
CA ILE A 18 38.44 -4.78 -44.44
C ILE A 18 38.84 -3.88 -43.27
N ALA A 19 39.72 -2.92 -43.56
CA ALA A 19 39.98 -1.76 -42.72
C ALA A 19 38.77 -0.82 -42.81
N ILE A 20 38.16 -0.52 -41.66
CA ILE A 20 37.02 0.40 -41.58
C ILE A 20 37.56 1.82 -41.48
N GLN A 21 37.33 2.62 -42.51
CA GLN A 21 37.37 4.09 -42.43
C GLN A 21 36.23 4.55 -41.52
N ALA A 22 36.55 5.28 -40.45
CA ALA A 22 35.57 5.99 -39.66
C ALA A 22 35.22 7.31 -40.36
N GLN A 23 33.98 7.43 -40.86
CA GLN A 23 33.40 8.71 -41.27
C GLN A 23 32.83 9.41 -40.03
N GLU A 24 33.24 10.67 -39.83
CA GLU A 24 32.66 11.59 -38.84
C GLU A 24 31.19 11.87 -39.18
N ILE A 25 30.27 11.41 -38.34
CA ILE A 25 28.88 11.86 -38.35
C ILE A 25 28.76 12.98 -37.32
N LYS A 26 28.63 14.22 -37.80
CA LYS A 26 28.21 15.37 -36.99
C LYS A 26 26.81 15.10 -36.45
N THR A 27 26.72 14.68 -35.18
CA THR A 27 25.44 14.60 -34.47
C THR A 27 25.12 15.99 -33.91
N GLU A 28 24.30 16.74 -34.65
CA GLU A 28 23.64 17.92 -34.12
C GLU A 28 22.60 17.50 -33.06
N GLN A 29 22.80 18.00 -31.85
CA GLN A 29 21.78 18.57 -30.95
C GLN A 29 20.45 17.80 -30.79
N VAL A 30 20.38 16.87 -29.84
CA VAL A 30 19.19 16.66 -29.01
C VAL A 30 19.65 16.48 -27.56
N LYS A 31 19.91 17.60 -26.89
CA LYS A 31 20.05 17.69 -25.43
C LYS A 31 18.87 18.50 -24.92
N ASP A 32 17.67 17.92 -24.95
CA ASP A 32 16.57 18.50 -24.18
C ASP A 32 16.75 18.12 -22.71
N SER A 33 17.01 19.19 -21.97
CA SER A 33 17.36 19.29 -20.58
C SER A 33 16.32 18.70 -19.65
N VAL A 34 16.71 17.71 -18.86
CA VAL A 34 16.08 17.46 -17.55
C VAL A 34 16.42 18.66 -16.68
N ILE A 35 15.52 19.64 -16.63
CA ILE A 35 15.68 20.88 -15.85
C ILE A 35 15.71 20.49 -14.36
N ASN A 36 16.91 20.45 -13.77
CA ASN A 36 17.10 20.02 -12.40
C ASN A 36 16.89 21.19 -11.42
N LEU A 37 15.65 21.37 -10.97
CA LEU A 37 15.19 22.48 -10.11
C LEU A 37 15.56 22.27 -8.62
N LYS A 38 16.84 22.03 -8.31
CA LYS A 38 17.29 21.81 -6.91
C LYS A 38 17.32 23.06 -6.04
N LYS A 39 17.30 24.26 -6.64
CA LYS A 39 17.31 25.54 -5.93
C LYS A 39 16.05 26.32 -6.25
N ALA A 40 15.33 26.73 -5.22
CA ALA A 40 14.13 27.50 -5.36
C ALA A 40 14.42 28.86 -6.02
N LYS A 41 13.74 29.15 -7.12
CA LYS A 41 13.79 30.42 -7.84
C LYS A 41 12.38 30.91 -8.09
N LYS A 42 12.24 32.23 -8.25
CA LYS A 42 10.98 32.86 -8.63
C LYS A 42 10.85 32.93 -10.14
N TYR A 43 9.68 32.60 -10.65
CA TYR A 43 9.33 32.63 -12.06
C TYR A 43 7.93 33.22 -12.24
N ILE A 44 7.68 33.82 -13.40
CA ILE A 44 6.34 34.20 -13.84
C ILE A 44 5.73 32.98 -14.53
N LEU A 45 4.53 32.57 -14.14
CA LEU A 45 3.86 31.43 -14.78
C LEU A 45 3.35 31.83 -16.16
N GLY A 46 4.03 31.39 -17.22
CA GLY A 46 3.68 31.72 -18.61
C GLY A 46 2.58 30.85 -19.20
N GLY A 47 2.34 29.66 -18.64
CA GLY A 47 1.28 28.76 -19.08
C GLY A 47 1.25 27.44 -18.34
N ILE A 48 0.09 26.78 -18.40
CA ILE A 48 -0.14 25.45 -17.85
C ILE A 48 -0.70 24.57 -18.97
N SER A 49 -0.05 23.43 -19.19
CA SER A 49 -0.51 22.34 -20.04
C SER A 49 -0.83 21.13 -19.17
N ILE A 50 -1.77 20.29 -19.62
CA ILE A 50 -2.18 19.09 -18.90
C ILE A 50 -2.12 17.91 -19.85
N LYS A 51 -1.64 16.78 -19.34
CA LYS A 51 -1.54 15.50 -20.02
C LYS A 51 -2.20 14.43 -19.16
N GLY A 52 -2.81 13.43 -19.81
CA GLY A 52 -3.41 12.29 -19.11
C GLY A 52 -4.82 12.55 -18.55
N ASN A 53 -5.41 13.69 -18.86
CA ASN A 53 -6.83 13.94 -18.66
C ASN A 53 -7.65 13.24 -19.75
N ASP A 54 -8.70 12.53 -19.35
CA ASP A 54 -9.58 11.77 -20.24
C ASP A 54 -11.04 12.25 -20.06
N ARG A 55 -11.51 12.28 -18.82
CA ARG A 55 -12.88 12.69 -18.47
C ARG A 55 -12.97 14.13 -18.01
N PHE A 56 -11.90 14.70 -17.46
CA PHE A 56 -11.88 16.08 -16.99
C PHE A 56 -11.26 17.02 -18.02
N SER A 57 -11.89 18.18 -18.22
CA SER A 57 -11.33 19.20 -19.11
C SER A 57 -10.08 19.84 -18.51
N GLU A 58 -9.16 20.29 -19.36
CA GLU A 58 -7.97 21.02 -18.91
C GLU A 58 -8.33 22.23 -18.03
N GLN A 59 -9.38 22.96 -18.40
CA GLN A 59 -9.80 24.16 -17.69
C GLN A 59 -10.27 23.84 -16.27
N SER A 60 -10.98 22.72 -16.09
CA SER A 60 -11.42 22.28 -14.76
C SER A 60 -10.22 21.94 -13.87
N ILE A 61 -9.21 21.26 -14.42
CA ILE A 61 -8.00 20.87 -13.68
C ILE A 61 -7.18 22.11 -13.32
N LYS A 62 -7.02 23.08 -14.25
CA LYS A 62 -6.38 24.38 -13.98
C LYS A 62 -7.09 25.12 -12.84
N ALA A 63 -8.43 25.11 -12.85
CA ALA A 63 -9.23 25.73 -11.79
C ALA A 63 -9.02 25.04 -10.43
N TYR A 64 -8.95 23.69 -10.37
CA TYR A 64 -8.68 22.96 -9.13
C TYR A 64 -7.26 23.19 -8.59
N ALA A 65 -6.25 23.25 -9.47
CA ALA A 65 -4.88 23.58 -9.09
C ALA A 65 -4.80 24.98 -8.43
N GLY A 66 -5.66 25.91 -8.86
CA GLY A 66 -5.74 27.25 -8.31
C GLY A 66 -4.47 28.07 -8.58
N LEU A 67 -3.82 27.80 -9.71
CA LEU A 67 -2.70 28.58 -10.23
C LEU A 67 -3.20 29.49 -11.34
N THR A 68 -2.74 30.74 -11.32
CA THR A 68 -3.12 31.73 -12.34
C THR A 68 -1.95 32.05 -13.26
N VAL A 69 -2.18 32.02 -14.57
CA VAL A 69 -1.16 32.40 -15.56
C VAL A 69 -0.87 33.90 -15.40
N GLY A 70 0.41 34.26 -15.33
CA GLY A 70 0.90 35.61 -15.07
C GLY A 70 1.33 35.86 -13.62
N GLU A 71 1.03 34.95 -12.70
CA GLU A 71 1.43 35.06 -11.28
C GLU A 71 2.93 34.75 -11.09
N GLU A 72 3.56 35.42 -10.13
CA GLU A 72 4.92 35.10 -9.70
C GLU A 72 4.87 33.91 -8.72
N ILE A 73 5.44 32.77 -9.11
CA ILE A 73 5.48 31.55 -8.32
C ILE A 73 6.91 31.11 -8.01
N LYS A 74 7.11 30.46 -6.86
CA LYS A 74 8.40 29.90 -6.46
C LYS A 74 8.47 28.43 -6.86
N ILE A 75 9.53 28.04 -7.56
CA ILE A 75 9.73 26.66 -8.04
C ILE A 75 11.12 26.14 -7.64
N PRO A 76 11.19 25.02 -6.88
CA PRO A 76 10.11 24.44 -6.07
C PRO A 76 9.65 25.40 -4.95
N GLY A 77 8.37 25.35 -4.58
CA GLY A 77 7.78 26.26 -3.60
C GLY A 77 6.40 25.85 -3.10
N ASP A 78 5.82 26.70 -2.26
CA ASP A 78 4.59 26.42 -1.52
C ASP A 78 3.36 26.47 -2.42
N GLU A 79 3.36 27.33 -3.44
CA GLU A 79 2.26 27.50 -4.38
C GLU A 79 2.07 26.24 -5.22
N LEU A 80 3.17 25.72 -5.81
CA LEU A 80 3.16 24.46 -6.57
C LEU A 80 2.77 23.27 -5.66
N SER A 81 3.34 23.20 -4.46
CA SER A 81 3.02 22.15 -3.49
C SER A 81 1.55 22.18 -3.08
N SER A 82 0.98 23.38 -2.93
CA SER A 82 -0.43 23.58 -2.60
C SER A 82 -1.33 23.20 -3.77
N ALA A 83 -0.95 23.54 -5.00
CA ALA A 83 -1.68 23.15 -6.21
C ALA A 83 -1.75 21.62 -6.35
N ILE A 84 -0.60 20.93 -6.19
CA ILE A 84 -0.54 19.46 -6.18
C ILE A 84 -1.46 18.92 -5.07
N LYS A 85 -1.34 19.42 -3.82
CA LYS A 85 -2.20 18.99 -2.71
C LYS A 85 -3.69 19.20 -2.98
N LYS A 86 -4.10 20.29 -3.61
CA LYS A 86 -5.51 20.54 -3.98
C LYS A 86 -6.01 19.51 -5.00
N LEU A 87 -5.20 19.20 -6.01
CA LEU A 87 -5.53 18.17 -7.00
C LEU A 87 -5.66 16.79 -6.34
N TRP A 88 -4.76 16.42 -5.42
CA TRP A 88 -4.89 15.19 -4.64
C TRP A 88 -6.14 15.15 -3.77
N LYS A 89 -6.48 16.27 -3.09
CA LYS A 89 -7.68 16.39 -2.26
C LYS A 89 -8.99 16.41 -3.04
N SER A 90 -8.95 16.58 -4.36
CA SER A 90 -10.15 16.55 -5.19
C SER A 90 -10.76 15.15 -5.32
N ASP A 91 -10.01 14.10 -4.93
CA ASP A 91 -10.40 12.69 -5.14
C ASP A 91 -10.76 12.38 -6.60
N LEU A 92 -10.12 13.09 -7.54
CA LEU A 92 -10.27 12.87 -8.98
C LEU A 92 -9.04 12.18 -9.61
N PHE A 93 -7.87 12.28 -8.98
CA PHE A 93 -6.59 11.83 -9.55
C PHE A 93 -5.87 10.87 -8.61
N SER A 94 -5.27 9.82 -9.20
CA SER A 94 -4.46 8.80 -8.53
C SER A 94 -2.96 9.15 -8.53
N ASN A 95 -2.55 10.00 -9.46
CA ASN A 95 -1.19 10.51 -9.57
C ASN A 95 -1.24 11.90 -10.23
N VAL A 96 -0.36 12.78 -9.78
CA VAL A 96 -0.19 14.15 -10.26
C VAL A 96 1.30 14.46 -10.22
N ASP A 97 1.93 14.45 -11.38
CA ASP A 97 3.32 14.83 -11.57
C ASP A 97 3.37 16.16 -12.30
N VAL A 98 4.37 16.99 -11.99
CA VAL A 98 4.52 18.32 -12.60
C VAL A 98 5.93 18.49 -13.13
N TYR A 99 6.02 18.87 -14.39
CA TYR A 99 7.26 19.08 -15.12
C TYR A 99 7.38 20.52 -15.59
N ALA A 100 8.61 21.03 -15.69
CA ALA A 100 8.88 22.28 -16.37
C ALA A 100 9.00 22.00 -17.87
N ALA A 101 7.95 22.30 -18.63
CA ALA A 101 7.90 22.07 -20.07
C ALA A 101 8.85 23.00 -20.83
N LYS A 102 8.90 24.28 -20.43
CA LYS A 102 9.79 25.29 -21.01
C LYS A 102 10.13 26.34 -19.96
N ILE A 103 11.35 26.86 -20.01
CA ILE A 103 11.76 28.08 -19.29
C ILE A 103 12.24 29.10 -20.31
N ASP A 104 11.69 30.30 -20.26
CA ASP A 104 12.04 31.43 -21.13
C ASP A 104 12.40 32.64 -20.27
N GLY A 105 13.69 32.79 -19.95
CA GLY A 105 14.18 33.80 -19.03
C GLY A 105 13.58 33.66 -17.62
N LYS A 106 12.71 34.61 -17.24
CA LYS A 106 11.96 34.59 -15.96
C LYS A 106 10.60 33.91 -16.06
N THR A 107 10.19 33.47 -17.24
CA THR A 107 8.89 32.85 -17.47
C THR A 107 9.03 31.32 -17.46
N ILE A 108 8.14 30.62 -16.75
CA ILE A 108 8.10 29.15 -16.72
C ILE A 108 6.76 28.63 -17.26
N TYR A 109 6.81 27.54 -18.03
CA TYR A 109 5.65 26.81 -18.51
C TYR A 109 5.63 25.45 -17.83
N LEU A 110 4.51 25.11 -17.19
CA LEU A 110 4.34 23.86 -16.45
C LEU A 110 3.49 22.87 -17.26
N GLU A 111 3.87 21.60 -17.23
CA GLU A 111 3.07 20.47 -17.70
C GLU A 111 2.67 19.63 -16.50
N PHE A 112 1.37 19.45 -16.30
CA PHE A 112 0.81 18.55 -15.31
C PHE A 112 0.50 17.22 -16.00
N ASP A 113 1.23 16.16 -15.65
CA ASP A 113 0.89 14.80 -16.03
C ASP A 113 0.01 14.20 -14.93
N VAL A 114 -1.26 13.97 -15.25
CA VAL A 114 -2.25 13.49 -14.29
C VAL A 114 -2.80 12.14 -14.70
N LYS A 115 -3.11 11.31 -13.71
CA LYS A 115 -3.82 10.05 -13.93
C LYS A 115 -5.11 10.04 -13.14
N GLU A 116 -6.24 10.04 -13.85
CA GLU A 116 -7.56 10.00 -13.22
C GLU A 116 -7.78 8.74 -12.37
N LEU A 117 -8.62 8.86 -11.35
CA LEU A 117 -9.07 7.73 -10.55
C LEU A 117 -10.04 6.86 -11.34
N SER A 118 -9.79 5.56 -11.29
CA SER A 118 -10.70 4.57 -11.84
C SER A 118 -11.81 4.22 -10.86
N LYS A 119 -12.97 3.84 -11.39
CA LYS A 119 -14.07 3.31 -10.58
C LYS A 119 -13.90 1.81 -10.36
N LEU A 120 -14.35 1.33 -9.22
CA LEU A 120 -14.49 -0.10 -8.96
C LEU A 120 -15.63 -0.68 -9.80
N GLY A 121 -15.31 -1.68 -10.62
CA GLY A 121 -16.26 -2.47 -11.37
C GLY A 121 -16.75 -3.67 -10.55
N LEU A 122 -16.51 -4.88 -11.07
CA LEU A 122 -16.80 -6.11 -10.35
C LEU A 122 -15.83 -6.28 -9.18
N VAL A 123 -16.37 -6.41 -7.95
CA VAL A 123 -15.61 -6.75 -6.76
C VAL A 123 -15.91 -8.21 -6.39
N THR A 124 -14.88 -9.05 -6.43
CA THR A 124 -14.99 -10.47 -6.06
C THR A 124 -14.25 -10.72 -4.75
N ILE A 125 -14.88 -11.42 -3.81
CA ILE A 125 -14.26 -11.83 -2.54
C ILE A 125 -14.05 -13.33 -2.55
N LYS A 126 -12.84 -13.80 -2.23
CA LYS A 126 -12.48 -15.22 -2.14
C LYS A 126 -11.87 -15.57 -0.78
N GLY A 127 -11.93 -16.86 -0.43
CA GLY A 127 -11.34 -17.41 0.80
C GLY A 127 -12.27 -17.42 2.03
N LEU A 128 -13.53 -17.00 1.85
CA LEU A 128 -14.57 -17.02 2.89
C LEU A 128 -15.77 -17.86 2.45
N ARG A 129 -16.62 -18.26 3.42
CA ARG A 129 -17.91 -18.91 3.13
C ARG A 129 -18.90 -17.87 2.59
N LYS A 130 -19.84 -18.28 1.74
CA LYS A 130 -20.83 -17.39 1.10
C LYS A 130 -21.49 -16.40 2.07
N GLY A 131 -22.09 -16.86 3.18
CA GLY A 131 -22.71 -15.96 4.15
C GLY A 131 -21.73 -14.93 4.77
N GLN A 132 -20.47 -15.31 4.99
CA GLN A 132 -19.46 -14.37 5.48
C GLN A 132 -19.05 -13.33 4.44
N ILE A 133 -19.08 -13.70 3.16
CA ILE A 133 -18.84 -12.80 2.04
C ILE A 133 -19.97 -11.78 1.97
N ASP A 134 -21.22 -12.24 2.05
CA ASP A 134 -22.40 -11.37 1.98
C ASP A 134 -22.44 -10.37 3.14
N ASP A 135 -22.13 -10.81 4.36
CA ASP A 135 -22.02 -9.93 5.54
C ASP A 135 -20.89 -8.91 5.36
N LEU A 136 -19.73 -9.35 4.86
CA LEU A 136 -18.59 -8.47 4.67
C LEU A 136 -18.84 -7.42 3.57
N ALA A 137 -19.47 -7.83 2.47
CA ALA A 137 -19.77 -6.95 1.33
C ALA A 137 -20.75 -5.82 1.71
N LYS A 138 -21.60 -6.02 2.72
CA LYS A 138 -22.51 -4.99 3.24
C LYS A 138 -21.82 -3.96 4.13
N GLU A 139 -20.75 -4.35 4.80
CA GLU A 139 -20.05 -3.50 5.78
C GLU A 139 -18.90 -2.69 5.16
N ILE A 140 -18.30 -3.15 4.06
CA ILE A 140 -17.19 -2.44 3.41
C ILE A 140 -17.66 -1.41 2.38
N GLU A 141 -16.94 -0.29 2.30
CA GLU A 141 -17.15 0.73 1.26
C GLU A 141 -16.55 0.33 -0.10
N PHE A 142 -15.69 -0.70 -0.12
CA PHE A 142 -15.06 -1.26 -1.31
C PHE A 142 -16.07 -2.07 -2.15
N LYS A 143 -16.94 -1.36 -2.87
CA LYS A 143 -18.02 -1.92 -3.68
C LYS A 143 -18.04 -1.29 -5.08
N LYS A 144 -18.81 -1.91 -5.98
CA LYS A 144 -19.01 -1.41 -7.35
C LYS A 144 -19.44 0.06 -7.33
N GLY A 145 -18.77 0.87 -8.13
CA GLY A 145 -19.02 2.30 -8.30
C GLY A 145 -18.16 3.23 -7.43
N ALA A 146 -17.52 2.72 -6.37
CA ALA A 146 -16.63 3.54 -5.54
C ALA A 146 -15.33 3.90 -6.30
N MET A 147 -14.72 5.05 -5.97
CA MET A 147 -13.44 5.45 -6.55
C MET A 147 -12.31 4.61 -5.96
N LEU A 148 -11.45 4.04 -6.80
CA LEU A 148 -10.32 3.23 -6.36
C LEU A 148 -9.17 4.14 -5.90
N THR A 149 -9.16 4.48 -4.62
CA THR A 149 -8.05 5.19 -3.98
C THR A 149 -7.18 4.24 -3.17
N GLU A 150 -5.91 4.60 -2.95
CA GLU A 150 -5.01 3.84 -2.06
C GLU A 150 -5.52 3.81 -0.62
N ASN A 151 -6.14 4.93 -0.19
CA ASN A 151 -6.79 5.01 1.10
C ASN A 151 -7.92 3.96 1.22
N LEU A 152 -8.82 3.89 0.23
CA LEU A 152 -9.92 2.91 0.23
C LEU A 152 -9.41 1.47 0.28
N VAL A 153 -8.33 1.14 -0.44
CA VAL A 153 -7.70 -0.18 -0.39
C VAL A 153 -7.16 -0.47 1.02
N THR A 154 -6.46 0.48 1.62
CA THR A 154 -5.81 0.33 2.92
C THR A 154 -6.81 0.24 4.06
N THR A 155 -7.81 1.13 4.09
CA THR A 155 -8.87 1.12 5.10
C THR A 155 -9.68 -0.18 5.04
N THR A 156 -10.01 -0.65 3.83
CA THR A 156 -10.71 -1.93 3.62
C THR A 156 -9.87 -3.11 4.11
N LYS A 157 -8.59 -3.15 3.77
CA LYS A 157 -7.67 -4.20 4.24
C LYS A 157 -7.61 -4.24 5.76
N ASN A 158 -7.41 -3.08 6.40
CA ASN A 158 -7.33 -2.96 7.85
C ASN A 158 -8.65 -3.35 8.52
N PHE A 159 -9.79 -2.89 7.97
CA PHE A 159 -11.12 -3.24 8.46
C PHE A 159 -11.34 -4.75 8.45
N ILE A 160 -11.07 -5.41 7.33
CA ILE A 160 -11.21 -6.88 7.20
C ILE A 160 -10.31 -7.57 8.23
N GLN A 161 -9.03 -7.18 8.32
CA GLN A 161 -8.09 -7.78 9.27
C GLN A 161 -8.55 -7.61 10.71
N ASN A 162 -9.01 -6.43 11.11
CA ASN A 162 -9.48 -6.14 12.47
C ASN A 162 -10.76 -6.93 12.80
N LYS A 163 -11.74 -6.97 11.89
CA LYS A 163 -12.97 -7.77 12.05
C LYS A 163 -12.67 -9.25 12.30
N PHE A 164 -11.65 -9.81 11.65
CA PHE A 164 -11.25 -11.20 11.87
C PHE A 164 -10.37 -11.37 13.12
N LYS A 165 -9.53 -10.38 13.48
CA LYS A 165 -8.79 -10.36 14.76
C LYS A 165 -9.74 -10.43 15.96
N GLU A 166 -10.81 -9.66 15.98
CA GLU A 166 -11.87 -9.69 17.02
C GLU A 166 -12.55 -11.09 17.13
N LYS A 167 -12.60 -11.81 16.00
CA LYS A 167 -13.11 -13.19 15.95
C LYS A 167 -12.06 -14.24 16.39
N GLY A 168 -10.85 -13.82 16.75
CA GLY A 168 -9.73 -14.64 17.22
C GLY A 168 -8.81 -15.14 16.10
N PHE A 169 -8.85 -14.54 14.91
CA PHE A 169 -8.03 -14.89 13.76
C PHE A 169 -6.89 -13.87 13.58
N LEU A 170 -5.88 -13.93 14.46
CA LEU A 170 -4.82 -12.92 14.52
C LEU A 170 -3.91 -12.90 13.28
N LYS A 171 -3.79 -14.04 12.58
CA LYS A 171 -2.93 -14.22 11.41
C LYS A 171 -3.67 -14.01 10.08
N THR A 172 -4.73 -13.21 10.09
CA THR A 172 -5.54 -12.95 8.89
C THR A 172 -4.74 -12.17 7.85
N LYS A 173 -4.61 -12.72 6.64
CA LYS A 173 -3.99 -12.08 5.49
C LYS A 173 -5.05 -11.65 4.50
N VAL A 174 -4.94 -10.41 4.02
CA VAL A 174 -5.86 -9.83 3.04
C VAL A 174 -5.03 -9.24 1.92
N ASN A 175 -5.26 -9.73 0.70
CA ASN A 175 -4.61 -9.27 -0.51
C ASN A 175 -5.67 -8.77 -1.48
N ILE A 176 -5.56 -7.52 -1.89
CA ILE A 176 -6.45 -6.89 -2.87
C ILE A 176 -5.66 -6.74 -4.17
N THR A 177 -6.11 -7.41 -5.22
CA THR A 177 -5.51 -7.30 -6.56
C THR A 177 -6.51 -6.67 -7.50
N THR A 178 -6.05 -5.71 -8.29
CA THR A 178 -6.87 -5.03 -9.29
C THR A 178 -6.47 -5.46 -10.70
N LYS A 179 -7.45 -5.52 -11.59
CA LYS A 179 -7.27 -5.80 -13.01
C LYS A 179 -8.13 -4.83 -13.81
N ILE A 180 -7.52 -4.18 -14.80
CA ILE A 180 -8.23 -3.29 -15.70
C ILE A 180 -9.33 -4.08 -16.41
N ASP A 181 -10.55 -3.57 -16.38
CA ASP A 181 -11.67 -4.13 -17.13
C ASP A 181 -11.74 -3.41 -18.47
N THR A 182 -11.43 -4.11 -19.56
CA THR A 182 -11.43 -3.54 -20.92
C THR A 182 -12.84 -3.26 -21.45
N THR A 183 -13.87 -3.69 -20.74
CA THR A 183 -15.27 -3.59 -21.20
C THR A 183 -15.94 -2.28 -20.81
N ALA A 184 -15.42 -1.58 -19.81
CA ALA A 184 -16.03 -0.38 -19.24
C ALA A 184 -15.00 0.75 -19.06
N ASN A 185 -15.35 1.94 -19.55
CA ASN A 185 -14.46 3.12 -19.51
C ASN A 185 -14.00 3.42 -18.08
N ASN A 186 -12.68 3.53 -17.90
CA ASN A 186 -11.99 3.84 -16.64
C ASN A 186 -12.51 3.04 -15.42
N THR A 187 -12.84 1.76 -15.64
CA THR A 187 -13.35 0.84 -14.62
C THR A 187 -12.37 -0.31 -14.40
N ILE A 188 -12.19 -0.69 -13.13
CA ILE A 188 -11.23 -1.71 -12.70
C ILE A 188 -11.96 -2.79 -11.90
N ALA A 189 -11.82 -4.04 -12.31
CA ALA A 189 -12.25 -5.18 -11.52
C ALA A 189 -11.27 -5.42 -10.37
N ALA A 190 -11.78 -5.81 -9.21
CA ALA A 190 -10.98 -6.04 -8.02
C ALA A 190 -11.29 -7.41 -7.40
N LEU A 191 -10.25 -8.07 -6.93
CA LEU A 191 -10.31 -9.35 -6.24
C LEU A 191 -9.72 -9.19 -4.85
N ILE A 192 -10.54 -9.43 -3.83
CA ILE A 192 -10.14 -9.48 -2.43
C ILE A 192 -9.96 -10.95 -2.05
N ASN A 193 -8.70 -11.37 -1.91
CA ASN A 193 -8.35 -12.69 -1.41
C ASN A 193 -8.09 -12.62 0.09
N ILE A 194 -8.88 -13.36 0.87
CA ILE A 194 -8.83 -13.36 2.33
C ILE A 194 -8.42 -14.75 2.81
N ASP A 195 -7.28 -14.84 3.47
CA ASP A 195 -6.91 -15.99 4.28
C ASP A 195 -7.10 -15.65 5.76
N LYS A 196 -8.17 -16.19 6.35
CA LYS A 196 -8.44 -16.06 7.80
C LYS A 196 -7.40 -16.75 8.67
N GLY A 197 -6.66 -17.73 8.13
CA GLY A 197 -5.76 -18.58 8.88
C GLY A 197 -6.47 -19.37 10.00
N ASN A 198 -5.66 -19.88 10.92
CA ASN A 198 -6.15 -20.63 12.07
C ASN A 198 -6.53 -19.69 13.22
N ARG A 199 -7.63 -20.01 13.90
CA ARG A 199 -8.03 -19.31 15.11
C ARG A 199 -6.96 -19.53 16.19
N VAL A 200 -6.43 -18.44 16.74
CA VAL A 200 -5.45 -18.48 17.82
C VAL A 200 -6.16 -18.85 19.12
N LYS A 201 -5.66 -19.88 19.77
CA LYS A 201 -6.21 -20.41 21.01
C LYS A 201 -5.18 -20.31 22.12
N ILE A 202 -5.65 -20.02 23.32
CA ILE A 202 -4.81 -19.95 24.51
C ILE A 202 -4.46 -21.38 24.94
N LYS A 203 -3.19 -21.76 24.82
CA LYS A 203 -2.71 -23.09 25.23
C LYS A 203 -2.63 -23.18 26.75
N GLN A 204 -1.91 -22.24 27.35
CA GLN A 204 -1.63 -22.18 28.77
C GLN A 204 -1.64 -20.72 29.25
N ILE A 205 -1.87 -20.54 30.55
CA ILE A 205 -1.83 -19.30 31.30
C ILE A 205 -1.12 -19.67 32.59
N SER A 206 0.01 -19.04 32.85
CA SER A 206 0.83 -19.20 34.05
C SER A 206 0.82 -17.89 34.83
N PHE A 207 0.90 -18.00 36.15
CA PHE A 207 1.06 -16.86 37.05
C PHE A 207 2.36 -17.06 37.82
N SER A 208 3.05 -15.96 38.10
CA SER A 208 4.28 -15.96 38.89
C SER A 208 4.21 -14.80 39.87
N GLY A 209 4.71 -15.02 41.10
CA GLY A 209 4.72 -14.00 42.16
C GLY A 209 3.40 -13.90 42.96
N ASN A 210 2.40 -14.73 42.68
CA ASN A 210 1.18 -14.81 43.47
C ASN A 210 1.34 -15.74 44.69
N SER A 211 1.38 -15.19 45.89
CA SER A 211 1.39 -15.95 47.16
C SER A 211 0.02 -16.00 47.84
N ALA A 212 -0.72 -14.88 47.82
CA ALA A 212 -2.01 -14.75 48.50
C ALA A 212 -3.15 -15.51 47.83
N LEU A 213 -3.17 -15.58 46.49
CA LEU A 213 -4.21 -16.27 45.72
C LEU A 213 -3.61 -17.36 44.85
N SER A 214 -4.21 -18.53 44.87
CA SER A 214 -3.80 -19.65 44.01
C SER A 214 -4.10 -19.37 42.54
N ASP A 215 -3.29 -19.93 41.64
CA ASP A 215 -3.45 -19.87 40.18
C ASP A 215 -4.85 -20.29 39.74
N LYS A 216 -5.47 -21.24 40.43
CA LYS A 216 -6.82 -21.71 40.12
C LYS A 216 -7.86 -20.62 40.40
N LYS A 217 -7.68 -19.83 41.47
CA LYS A 217 -8.56 -18.71 41.81
C LYS A 217 -8.36 -17.56 40.82
N LEU A 218 -7.11 -17.23 40.48
CA LEU A 218 -6.78 -16.23 39.45
C LEU A 218 -7.30 -16.61 38.06
N ARG A 219 -7.13 -17.86 37.63
CA ARG A 219 -7.71 -18.33 36.34
C ARG A 219 -9.22 -18.24 36.27
N LYS A 220 -9.93 -18.25 37.41
CA LYS A 220 -11.38 -18.10 37.42
C LYS A 220 -11.80 -16.66 37.13
N THR A 221 -11.02 -15.66 37.55
CA THR A 221 -11.33 -14.22 37.34
C THR A 221 -11.24 -13.83 35.86
N LEU A 222 -10.37 -14.49 35.10
CA LEU A 222 -10.23 -14.34 33.65
C LEU A 222 -11.46 -14.89 32.90
N LYS A 223 -12.63 -14.24 32.99
CA LYS A 223 -13.94 -14.77 32.54
C LYS A 223 -13.93 -15.22 31.08
N LYS A 224 -13.36 -14.40 30.19
CA LYS A 224 -13.34 -14.62 28.74
C LYS A 224 -12.02 -15.23 28.21
N THR A 225 -10.93 -15.05 28.94
CA THR A 225 -9.58 -15.55 28.59
C THR A 225 -9.35 -16.93 29.21
N LYS A 226 -9.71 -18.00 28.49
CA LYS A 226 -9.67 -19.39 28.98
C LYS A 226 -8.71 -20.27 28.19
N GLN A 227 -7.96 -21.10 28.90
CA GLN A 227 -7.12 -22.16 28.35
C GLN A 227 -7.96 -23.19 27.56
N LYS A 228 -7.38 -23.75 26.50
CA LYS A 228 -7.94 -24.90 25.79
C LYS A 228 -8.00 -26.12 26.73
N PHE A 229 -9.17 -26.76 26.84
CA PHE A 229 -9.37 -27.96 27.64
C PHE A 229 -9.98 -29.08 26.79
N PHE A 230 -9.48 -30.31 26.95
CA PHE A 230 -9.79 -31.46 26.08
C PHE A 230 -11.28 -31.85 26.10
N GLY A 231 -11.98 -31.69 27.23
CA GLY A 231 -13.40 -32.05 27.39
C GLY A 231 -14.41 -30.88 27.28
N ARG A 232 -14.01 -29.68 26.82
CA ARG A 232 -14.88 -28.48 26.86
C ARG A 232 -15.04 -27.85 25.48
N PHE A 233 -16.09 -28.27 24.78
CA PHE A 233 -16.40 -27.89 23.40
C PHE A 233 -17.20 -26.58 23.25
N TRP A 234 -17.93 -26.16 24.28
CA TRP A 234 -18.80 -24.98 24.23
C TRP A 234 -18.12 -23.62 24.50
N ARG A 235 -17.00 -23.60 25.24
CA ARG A 235 -16.32 -22.33 25.60
C ARG A 235 -15.19 -22.04 24.64
N LYS A 236 -15.28 -20.90 23.95
CA LYS A 236 -14.28 -20.44 22.96
C LYS A 236 -12.98 -20.10 23.69
N SER A 237 -11.97 -20.97 23.63
CA SER A 237 -10.61 -20.74 24.14
C SER A 237 -9.79 -19.83 23.21
N LYS A 238 -10.43 -18.82 22.62
CA LYS A 238 -9.79 -17.90 21.67
C LYS A 238 -9.04 -16.79 22.42
N TYR A 239 -7.96 -16.32 21.83
CA TYR A 239 -7.31 -15.10 22.28
C TYR A 239 -7.96 -13.89 21.61
N ILE A 240 -8.35 -12.90 22.42
CA ILE A 240 -8.72 -11.56 21.99
C ILE A 240 -7.98 -10.61 22.94
N GLU A 241 -7.31 -9.61 22.37
CA GLU A 241 -6.50 -8.64 23.11
C GLU A 241 -7.35 -7.86 24.13
N GLU A 242 -8.53 -7.38 23.72
CA GLU A 242 -9.47 -6.69 24.62
C GLU A 242 -9.90 -7.56 25.81
N ASP A 243 -10.24 -8.84 25.57
CA ASP A 243 -10.62 -9.77 26.65
C ASP A 243 -9.42 -10.11 27.56
N TYR A 244 -8.20 -10.07 27.02
CA TYR A 244 -6.96 -10.27 27.76
C TYR A 244 -6.67 -9.09 28.68
N ASN A 245 -6.72 -7.86 28.17
CA ASN A 245 -6.49 -6.63 28.93
C ASN A 245 -7.54 -6.48 30.05
N ASN A 246 -8.82 -6.64 29.72
CA ASN A 246 -9.88 -6.71 30.72
C ASN A 246 -9.62 -7.81 31.75
N GLY A 247 -9.00 -8.92 31.35
CA GLY A 247 -8.58 -9.99 32.24
C GLY A 247 -7.53 -9.54 33.24
N LEU A 248 -6.53 -8.76 32.82
CA LEU A 248 -5.50 -8.19 33.70
C LEU A 248 -6.11 -7.24 34.73
N ASP A 249 -7.01 -6.36 34.30
CA ASP A 249 -7.73 -5.45 35.21
C ASP A 249 -8.53 -6.24 36.25
N ASN A 250 -9.26 -7.27 35.82
CA ASN A 250 -10.01 -8.15 36.73
C ASN A 250 -9.10 -8.87 37.75
N LEU A 251 -7.84 -9.18 37.40
CA LEU A 251 -6.89 -9.76 38.36
C LEU A 251 -6.58 -8.74 39.46
N ILE A 252 -6.23 -7.51 39.08
CA ILE A 252 -5.92 -6.41 40.00
C ILE A 252 -7.13 -6.15 40.91
N THR A 253 -8.32 -5.98 40.35
CA THR A 253 -9.55 -5.77 41.11
C THR A 253 -9.81 -6.91 42.10
N THR A 254 -9.61 -8.17 41.70
CA THR A 254 -9.81 -9.32 42.60
C THR A 254 -8.84 -9.32 43.80
N TYR A 255 -7.63 -8.80 43.63
CA TYR A 255 -6.69 -8.63 44.74
C TYR A 255 -7.11 -7.47 45.64
N GLN A 256 -7.47 -6.33 45.06
CA GLN A 256 -7.92 -5.14 45.79
C GLN A 256 -9.19 -5.42 46.62
N GLU A 257 -10.16 -6.16 46.07
CA GLU A 257 -11.37 -6.62 46.76
C GLU A 257 -11.07 -7.48 48.00
N LYS A 258 -9.89 -8.10 48.07
CA LYS A 258 -9.44 -8.92 49.21
C LYS A 258 -8.51 -8.16 50.15
N GLY A 259 -8.35 -6.86 49.96
CA GLY A 259 -7.55 -5.99 50.84
C GLY A 259 -6.13 -5.71 50.36
N TYR A 260 -5.69 -6.28 49.25
CA TYR A 260 -4.35 -6.02 48.67
C TYR A 260 -4.40 -4.76 47.80
N ARG A 261 -4.32 -3.58 48.42
CA ARG A 261 -4.49 -2.27 47.75
C ARG A 261 -3.37 -1.92 46.77
N ASP A 262 -2.17 -2.39 47.04
CA ASP A 262 -0.93 -2.20 46.29
C ASP A 262 -0.74 -3.26 45.18
N ALA A 263 -1.73 -4.13 44.96
CA ALA A 263 -1.64 -5.16 43.95
C ALA A 263 -1.53 -4.56 42.54
N GLN A 264 -0.52 -4.98 41.80
CA GLN A 264 -0.26 -4.56 40.43
C GLN A 264 0.30 -5.71 39.59
N VAL A 265 0.09 -5.64 38.28
CA VAL A 265 0.76 -6.52 37.31
C VAL A 265 2.07 -5.85 36.91
N ILE A 266 3.20 -6.41 37.35
CA ILE A 266 4.53 -5.84 37.07
C ILE A 266 4.92 -6.06 35.59
N SER A 267 4.59 -7.22 35.06
CA SER A 267 4.85 -7.57 33.66
C SER A 267 3.89 -8.64 33.19
N ASP A 268 3.60 -8.61 31.90
CA ASP A 268 2.86 -9.64 31.19
C ASP A 268 3.53 -9.93 29.84
N SER A 269 3.34 -11.14 29.33
CA SER A 269 3.90 -11.54 28.05
C SER A 269 3.05 -12.60 27.35
N ILE A 270 3.15 -12.63 26.04
CA ILE A 270 2.44 -13.58 25.17
C ILE A 270 3.48 -14.27 24.29
N SER A 271 3.48 -15.61 24.29
CA SER A 271 4.35 -16.47 23.50
C SER A 271 3.59 -17.58 22.78
#